data_AF-B0EFZ0-F1
#
_entry.id   AF-B0EFZ0-F1
#
_cell.length_a   1.000
_cell.length_b   1.000
_cell.length_c   1.000
_cell.angle_alpha   90.00
_cell.angle_beta   90.00
_cell.angle_gamma   90.00
#
_symmetry.space_group_name_H-M   'P 1'
#
loop_
_entity.id
_entity.type
_entity.pdbx_description
1 polymer ?
#
loop_
_entity_poly.entity_id
_entity_poly.type
_entity_poly.pdbx_seq_one_letter_code
_entity_poly.pdbx_strand_id
1 'polypeptide(L)'
;MKMIIILISVYLCYGYELNMYLLPHVLPEWKTEQTKIWKNWKYILDFYEIFMKEVTMVYHIPDFYLNQKVVTDTISTTFYDLMSPYNMTFLTPTSNIEDIKTLLLPYLNHDTTAPKRGIGLLFQKTSSGKCLGTATKEDIQKLKSIDDEFKTYENYLGMDIMDSSVLQQYDISNDLSSEFPDIRTIHFNYFNTFESTSTDDAIALAKKFHSSISIDISDIETQFFVSCPAFKKILETITQNGIKYKFMVNRSIWVQNIGAFLSFFNTAQKCLDNLN
;
A
#
# COMPACT_ATOMS: atom_id res chain seq x y z
N MET A 1 7.19 -32.04 42.49
CA MET A 1 7.53 -31.43 41.19
C MET A 1 6.25 -31.01 40.50
N LYS A 2 5.90 -29.73 40.54
CA LYS A 2 4.72 -29.21 39.83
C LYS A 2 5.16 -28.77 38.44
N MET A 3 4.58 -29.42 37.44
CA MET A 3 4.75 -29.16 36.02
C MET A 3 4.22 -27.75 35.73
N ILE A 4 5.11 -26.79 35.54
CA ILE A 4 4.75 -25.48 34.97
C ILE A 4 4.57 -25.74 33.48
N ILE A 5 3.32 -25.96 33.08
CA ILE A 5 2.93 -25.80 31.68
C ILE A 5 3.07 -24.30 31.43
N ILE A 6 4.22 -23.91 30.85
CA ILE A 6 4.32 -22.64 30.15
C ILE A 6 3.37 -22.82 28.97
N LEU A 7 2.14 -22.35 29.14
CA LEU A 7 1.33 -21.88 28.03
C LEU A 7 2.20 -20.81 27.38
N ILE A 8 3.00 -21.23 26.41
CA ILE A 8 3.46 -20.37 25.34
C ILE A 8 2.15 -20.02 24.64
N SER A 9 1.46 -19.01 25.19
CA SER A 9 0.55 -18.21 24.43
C SER A 9 1.41 -17.74 23.27
N VAL A 10 1.25 -18.41 22.14
CA VAL A 10 1.71 -17.93 20.85
C VAL A 10 0.91 -16.65 20.66
N TYR A 11 1.36 -15.57 21.28
CA TYR A 11 1.13 -14.23 20.79
C TYR A 11 1.81 -14.23 19.42
N LEU A 12 1.08 -14.71 18.41
CA LEU A 12 1.29 -14.25 17.06
C LEU A 12 1.04 -12.74 17.16
N CYS A 13 2.10 -11.97 17.42
CA CYS A 13 2.15 -10.57 17.06
C CYS A 13 1.92 -10.55 15.56
N TYR A 14 0.64 -10.47 15.16
CA TYR A 14 0.27 -10.28 13.78
C TYR A 14 0.67 -8.84 13.43
N GLY A 15 1.93 -8.66 13.05
CA GLY A 15 2.35 -7.48 12.31
C GLY A 15 1.59 -7.50 10.99
N TYR A 16 0.57 -6.66 10.87
CA TYR A 16 -0.04 -6.39 9.58
C TYR A 16 0.86 -5.41 8.81
N GLU A 17 0.72 -5.41 7.48
CA GLU A 17 1.33 -4.37 6.65
C GLU A 17 0.35 -3.19 6.54
N LEU A 18 0.87 -1.97 6.74
CA LEU A 18 0.15 -0.72 6.58
C LEU A 18 0.69 0.05 5.37
N ASN A 19 -0.14 0.14 4.34
CA ASN A 19 0.11 0.90 3.11
C ASN A 19 -0.35 2.35 3.29
N MET A 20 0.60 3.28 3.27
CA MET A 20 0.39 4.70 3.59
C MET A 20 0.41 5.57 2.33
N TYR A 21 -0.72 6.19 2.04
CA TYR A 21 -0.95 7.15 0.96
C TYR A 21 -1.27 8.51 1.59
N LEU A 22 -0.27 9.37 1.70
CA LEU A 22 -0.40 10.67 2.36
C LEU A 22 -0.59 11.82 1.36
N LEU A 23 -1.14 11.51 0.19
CA LEU A 23 -1.19 12.39 -0.98
C LEU A 23 -2.58 12.39 -1.62
N PRO A 24 -3.00 13.48 -2.30
CA PRO A 24 -4.34 13.55 -2.87
C PRO A 24 -4.58 12.43 -3.87
N HIS A 25 -5.74 11.79 -3.74
CA HIS A 25 -6.26 10.67 -4.55
C HIS A 25 -6.40 11.03 -6.04
N VAL A 26 -6.48 12.33 -6.35
CA VAL A 26 -6.38 12.85 -7.71
C VAL A 26 -5.06 13.59 -7.75
N LEU A 27 -4.09 13.11 -8.51
CA LEU A 27 -2.84 13.83 -8.75
C LEU A 27 -3.14 15.02 -9.69
N PRO A 28 -3.11 16.28 -9.18
CA PRO A 28 -2.45 17.33 -9.96
C PRO A 28 -1.61 18.31 -9.12
N GLU A 29 -0.50 18.74 -9.73
CA GLU A 29 0.47 19.80 -9.37
C GLU A 29 0.52 20.26 -7.91
N TRP A 30 1.46 19.69 -7.14
CA TRP A 30 1.93 20.36 -5.92
C TRP A 30 2.74 21.60 -6.29
N LYS A 31 2.19 22.77 -6.04
CA LYS A 31 2.87 24.06 -6.23
C LYS A 31 3.71 24.37 -4.98
N THR A 32 5.00 24.66 -5.20
CA THR A 32 6.11 24.74 -4.24
C THR A 32 6.01 25.91 -3.26
N GLU A 33 5.78 25.57 -1.99
CA GLU A 33 6.54 25.92 -0.77
C GLU A 33 5.72 25.40 0.42
N GLN A 34 6.11 24.26 0.97
CA GLN A 34 5.25 23.55 1.94
C GLN A 34 6.01 23.04 3.16
N THR A 35 6.81 23.91 3.77
CA THR A 35 7.54 23.63 5.02
C THR A 35 6.66 22.93 6.07
N LYS A 36 5.38 23.31 6.18
CA LYS A 36 4.42 22.65 7.09
C LYS A 36 4.17 21.18 6.73
N ILE A 37 3.98 20.87 5.45
CA ILE A 37 3.71 19.51 4.99
C ILE A 37 4.95 18.63 5.17
N TRP A 38 6.13 19.15 4.86
CA TRP A 38 7.38 18.42 5.10
C TRP A 38 7.67 18.19 6.58
N LYS A 39 7.38 19.16 7.44
CA LYS A 39 7.45 18.99 8.90
C LYS A 39 6.49 17.92 9.40
N ASN A 40 5.25 17.91 8.89
CA ASN A 40 4.26 16.90 9.28
C ASN A 40 4.62 15.51 8.76
N TRP A 41 5.16 15.40 7.53
CA TRP A 41 5.73 14.16 7.01
C TRP A 41 6.80 13.63 7.96
N LYS A 42 7.81 14.45 8.27
CA LYS A 42 8.86 14.06 9.22
C LYS A 42 8.28 13.60 10.57
N TYR A 43 7.31 14.33 11.11
CA TYR A 43 6.67 13.93 12.36
C TYR A 43 5.99 12.55 12.26
N ILE A 44 5.29 12.24 11.16
CA ILE A 44 4.65 10.93 10.96
C ILE A 44 5.71 9.81 10.87
N LEU A 45 6.83 10.08 10.20
CA LEU A 45 7.96 9.15 10.11
C LEU A 45 8.61 8.90 11.48
N ASP A 46 8.93 9.96 12.22
CA ASP A 46 9.49 9.87 13.57
C ASP A 46 8.50 9.17 14.54
N PHE A 47 7.19 9.41 14.38
CA PHE A 47 6.16 8.74 15.15
C PHE A 47 6.14 7.23 14.88
N TYR A 48 6.30 6.82 13.62
CA TYR A 48 6.36 5.41 13.24
C TYR A 48 7.50 4.69 13.96
N GLU A 49 8.71 5.23 13.88
CA GLU A 49 9.92 4.63 14.47
C GLU A 49 9.79 4.42 15.98
N ILE A 50 9.11 5.34 16.67
CA ILE A 50 8.97 5.30 18.13
C ILE A 50 7.81 4.40 18.55
N PHE A 51 6.63 4.56 17.94
CA PHE A 51 5.38 4.02 18.46
C PHE A 51 4.84 2.84 17.65
N MET A 52 5.33 2.63 16.43
CA MET A 52 4.73 1.70 15.46
C MET A 52 5.72 0.77 14.74
N LYS A 53 7.01 0.79 15.07
CA LYS A 53 7.55 -0.41 15.72
C LYS A 53 7.47 -1.73 14.94
N GLU A 54 6.48 -2.50 15.37
CA GLU A 54 6.19 -3.87 14.99
C GLU A 54 5.28 -3.97 13.76
N VAL A 55 4.77 -2.83 13.25
CA VAL A 55 3.95 -2.74 12.04
C VAL A 55 4.88 -2.54 10.84
N THR A 56 4.70 -3.32 9.78
CA THR A 56 5.44 -3.08 8.54
C THR A 56 4.76 -1.93 7.80
N MET A 57 5.39 -0.75 7.73
CA MET A 57 4.88 0.36 6.91
C MET A 57 5.47 0.33 5.50
N VAL A 58 4.63 0.58 4.51
CA VAL A 58 5.00 0.82 3.12
C VAL A 58 4.40 2.15 2.67
N TYR A 59 5.22 3.08 2.19
CA TYR A 59 4.78 4.38 1.72
C TYR A 59 4.59 4.39 0.20
N HIS A 60 3.41 4.75 -0.25
CA HIS A 60 3.08 4.85 -1.67
C HIS A 60 3.25 6.29 -2.15
N ILE A 61 4.28 6.49 -2.97
CA ILE A 61 4.80 7.82 -3.33
C ILE A 61 4.84 7.96 -4.85
N PRO A 62 4.16 8.97 -5.44
CA PRO A 62 4.34 9.35 -6.82
C PRO A 62 5.79 9.67 -7.17
N ASP A 63 6.24 9.13 -8.29
CA ASP A 63 7.62 9.23 -8.79
C ASP A 63 8.14 10.67 -8.89
N PHE A 64 7.31 11.62 -9.29
CA PHE A 64 7.69 13.02 -9.41
C PHE A 64 8.07 13.70 -8.07
N TYR A 65 7.76 13.08 -6.92
CA TYR A 65 8.20 13.58 -5.61
C TYR A 65 9.64 13.26 -5.28
N LEU A 66 10.20 12.17 -5.82
CA LEU A 66 11.48 11.62 -5.38
C LEU A 66 12.60 12.67 -5.43
N ASN A 67 12.61 13.50 -6.47
CA ASN A 67 13.63 14.53 -6.69
C ASN A 67 13.27 15.92 -6.13
N GLN A 68 12.13 16.07 -5.47
CA GLN A 68 11.77 17.36 -4.87
C GLN A 68 12.69 17.68 -3.70
N LYS A 69 13.17 18.93 -3.65
CA LYS A 69 13.96 19.41 -2.52
C LYS A 69 13.08 19.63 -1.31
N VAL A 70 13.47 19.01 -0.20
CA VAL A 70 12.89 19.21 1.12
C VAL A 70 13.89 20.03 1.92
N VAL A 71 13.42 21.16 2.45
CA VAL A 71 14.19 21.99 3.39
C VAL A 71 13.68 21.67 4.79
N THR A 72 14.47 20.90 5.55
CA THR A 72 14.23 20.64 6.97
C THR A 72 15.20 21.50 7.78
N ASP A 73 14.67 22.49 8.48
CA ASP A 73 15.40 23.45 9.29
C ASP A 73 16.56 24.14 8.55
N THR A 74 17.75 23.55 8.53
CA THR A 74 18.97 24.10 7.90
C THR A 74 19.60 23.19 6.82
N ILE A 75 19.05 22.01 6.56
CA ILE A 75 19.59 21.04 5.58
C ILE A 75 18.62 20.94 4.40
N SER A 76 19.14 21.05 3.18
CA SER A 76 18.41 20.73 1.96
C SER A 76 18.75 19.31 1.54
N THR A 77 17.73 18.46 1.47
CA THR A 77 17.82 17.07 1.03
C THR A 77 16.78 16.81 -0.07
N THR A 78 16.82 15.65 -0.74
CA THR A 78 15.69 15.23 -1.58
C THR A 78 14.64 14.50 -0.76
N PHE A 79 13.40 14.45 -1.27
CA PHE A 79 12.34 13.65 -0.64
C PHE A 79 12.70 12.16 -0.61
N TYR A 80 13.34 11.65 -1.67
CA TYR A 80 13.84 10.28 -1.68
C TYR A 80 14.81 10.01 -0.53
N ASP A 81 15.81 10.88 -0.33
CA ASP A 81 16.81 10.68 0.73
C ASP A 81 16.14 10.64 2.12
N LEU A 82 15.16 11.51 2.36
CA LEU A 82 14.38 11.55 3.59
C LEU A 82 13.59 10.24 3.82
N MET A 83 13.03 9.68 2.75
CA MET A 83 12.21 8.46 2.80
C MET A 83 13.01 7.17 2.64
N SER A 84 14.29 7.25 2.27
CA SER A 84 15.14 6.11 1.95
C SER A 84 15.24 5.03 3.04
N PRO A 85 15.12 5.33 4.35
CA PRO A 85 15.08 4.30 5.40
C PRO A 85 13.81 3.44 5.41
N TYR A 86 12.72 3.88 4.76
CA TYR A 86 11.42 3.21 4.80
C TYR A 86 11.16 2.38 3.54
N ASN A 87 10.26 1.40 3.64
CA ASN A 87 9.79 0.68 2.47
C ASN A 87 8.92 1.61 1.62
N MET A 88 9.11 1.60 0.30
CA MET A 88 8.42 2.49 -0.61
C MET A 88 7.89 1.76 -1.83
N THR A 89 6.71 2.17 -2.29
CA THR A 89 6.14 1.80 -3.57
C THR A 89 6.02 3.06 -4.43
N PHE A 90 6.68 3.08 -5.59
CA PHE A 90 6.65 4.25 -6.46
C PHE A 90 5.43 4.21 -7.38
N LEU A 91 4.56 5.21 -7.26
CA LEU A 91 3.38 5.36 -8.10
C LEU A 91 3.79 6.08 -9.37
N THR A 92 3.63 5.44 -10.52
CA THR A 92 3.96 6.08 -11.80
C THR A 92 2.70 6.30 -12.63
N PRO A 93 2.48 7.53 -13.14
CA PRO A 93 1.33 7.84 -13.99
C PRO A 93 1.55 7.45 -15.45
N THR A 94 2.67 6.80 -15.79
CA THR A 94 2.97 6.39 -17.16
C THR A 94 2.20 5.13 -17.56
N SER A 95 1.79 5.07 -18.82
CA SER A 95 1.26 3.86 -19.45
C SER A 95 2.33 3.10 -20.23
N ASN A 96 3.57 3.61 -20.29
CA ASN A 96 4.68 2.97 -20.97
C ASN A 96 5.42 2.06 -19.99
N ILE A 97 5.41 0.76 -20.26
CA ILE A 97 5.99 -0.25 -19.37
C ILE A 97 7.52 -0.13 -19.27
N GLU A 98 8.20 0.36 -20.30
CA GLU A 98 9.65 0.60 -20.23
C GLU A 98 10.00 1.73 -19.25
N ASP A 99 9.16 2.77 -19.17
CA ASP A 99 9.36 3.85 -18.20
C ASP A 99 9.29 3.30 -16.76
N ILE A 100 8.38 2.35 -16.51
CA ILE A 100 8.24 1.67 -15.21
C ILE A 100 9.55 0.97 -14.82
N LYS A 101 10.19 0.27 -15.77
CA LYS A 101 11.48 -0.37 -15.53
C LYS A 101 12.55 0.64 -15.15
N THR A 102 12.68 1.70 -15.93
CA THR A 102 13.72 2.72 -15.69
C THR A 102 13.52 3.50 -14.40
N LEU A 103 12.28 3.59 -13.89
CA LEU A 103 11.96 4.25 -12.64
C LEU A 103 12.48 3.50 -11.41
N LEU A 104 12.23 2.18 -11.33
CA LEU A 104 12.54 1.42 -10.11
C LEU A 104 14.01 1.00 -10.05
N LEU A 105 14.61 0.65 -11.19
CA LEU A 105 15.93 0.04 -11.30
C LEU A 105 17.04 0.76 -10.51
N PRO A 106 17.14 2.12 -10.49
CA PRO A 106 18.18 2.83 -9.73
C PRO A 106 18.11 2.62 -8.21
N TYR A 107 16.99 2.12 -7.70
CA TYR A 107 16.72 1.96 -6.28
C TYR A 107 16.77 0.49 -5.83
N LEU A 108 16.96 -0.43 -6.77
CA LEU A 108 17.09 -1.86 -6.49
C LEU A 108 18.54 -2.23 -6.19
N ASN A 109 18.72 -3.16 -5.25
CA ASN A 109 20.01 -3.69 -4.85
C ASN A 109 19.86 -5.10 -4.23
N HIS A 110 20.98 -5.79 -4.08
CA HIS A 110 21.04 -7.14 -3.49
C HIS A 110 21.35 -7.11 -1.98
N ASP A 111 21.17 -5.97 -1.29
CA ASP A 111 21.35 -5.90 0.16
C ASP A 111 20.06 -6.28 0.87
N THR A 112 20.09 -7.43 1.56
CA THR A 112 18.95 -7.95 2.34
C THR A 112 18.50 -7.03 3.49
N THR A 113 19.38 -6.13 3.95
CA THR A 113 19.09 -5.16 5.01
C THR A 113 18.53 -3.84 4.47
N ALA A 114 18.59 -3.64 3.16
CA ALA A 114 18.08 -2.43 2.54
C ALA A 114 16.54 -2.38 2.60
N PRO A 115 15.97 -1.17 2.81
CA PRO A 115 14.53 -0.98 2.74
C PRO A 115 13.96 -1.36 1.37
N LYS A 116 12.77 -1.96 1.38
CA LYS A 116 12.16 -2.55 0.19
C LYS A 116 11.61 -1.50 -0.78
N ARG A 117 11.58 -1.84 -2.07
CA ARG A 117 11.15 -0.96 -3.17
C ARG A 117 10.19 -1.68 -4.10
N GLY A 118 9.02 -1.09 -4.33
CA GLY A 118 7.98 -1.64 -5.21
C GLY A 118 7.50 -0.64 -6.25
N ILE A 119 6.64 -1.13 -7.14
CA ILE A 119 5.93 -0.32 -8.14
C ILE A 119 4.45 -0.33 -7.84
N GLY A 120 3.85 0.85 -7.87
CA GLY A 120 2.40 1.01 -7.80
C GLY A 120 1.87 1.34 -9.18
N LEU A 121 1.08 0.41 -9.72
CA LEU A 121 0.47 0.53 -11.03
C LEU A 121 -0.84 1.31 -10.91
N LEU A 122 -0.85 2.51 -11.51
CA LEU A 122 -2.03 3.37 -11.59
C LEU A 122 -2.81 3.08 -12.88
N PHE A 123 -4.03 2.56 -12.73
CA PHE A 123 -4.91 2.22 -13.85
C PHE A 123 -6.01 3.25 -14.11
N GLN A 124 -6.19 4.22 -13.21
CA GLN A 124 -7.14 5.33 -13.41
C GLN A 124 -6.63 6.32 -14.45
N LYS A 125 -7.54 6.82 -15.29
CA LYS A 125 -7.25 7.87 -16.27
C LYS A 125 -6.83 9.15 -15.55
N THR A 126 -5.55 9.49 -15.60
CA THR A 126 -5.08 10.80 -15.15
C THR A 126 -5.71 11.90 -16.02
N SER A 127 -5.71 13.15 -15.56
CA SER A 127 -6.15 14.31 -16.36
C SER A 127 -5.41 14.42 -17.70
N SER A 128 -4.19 13.87 -17.79
CA SER A 128 -3.37 13.78 -19.00
C SER A 128 -3.73 12.63 -19.95
N GLY A 129 -4.68 11.76 -19.58
CA GLY A 129 -5.13 10.63 -20.40
C GLY A 129 -4.22 9.39 -20.40
N LYS A 130 -3.14 9.38 -19.61
CA LYS A 130 -2.27 8.21 -19.43
C LYS A 130 -2.88 7.26 -18.39
N CYS A 131 -3.04 5.99 -18.73
CA CYS A 131 -3.38 4.90 -17.81
C CYS A 131 -2.99 3.53 -18.39
N LEU A 132 -2.79 2.54 -17.51
CA LEU A 132 -2.69 1.13 -17.90
C LEU A 132 -4.07 0.45 -18.05
N GLY A 133 -5.18 1.20 -17.89
CA GLY A 133 -6.55 0.67 -17.92
C GLY A 133 -6.96 0.02 -19.25
N THR A 134 -6.20 0.26 -20.31
CA THR A 134 -6.35 -0.35 -21.63
C THR A 134 -5.19 -1.28 -21.98
N ALA A 135 -4.45 -1.80 -20.99
CA ALA A 135 -3.31 -2.67 -21.21
C ALA A 135 -3.71 -3.92 -22.00
N THR A 136 -2.96 -4.19 -23.06
CA THR A 136 -3.10 -5.37 -23.90
C THR A 136 -2.45 -6.59 -23.24
N LYS A 137 -2.67 -7.78 -23.81
CA LYS A 137 -1.95 -9.00 -23.41
C LYS A 137 -0.42 -8.82 -23.46
N GLU A 138 0.08 -8.16 -24.50
CA GLU A 138 1.51 -7.88 -24.67
C GLU A 138 2.05 -6.99 -23.54
N ASP A 139 1.27 -6.01 -23.13
CA ASP A 139 1.60 -5.12 -22.01
C ASP A 139 1.73 -5.92 -20.70
N ILE A 140 0.80 -6.83 -20.43
CA ILE A 140 0.86 -7.70 -19.24
C ILE A 140 2.09 -8.62 -19.29
N GLN A 141 2.43 -9.19 -20.46
CA GLN A 141 3.61 -10.04 -20.62
C GLN A 141 4.92 -9.27 -20.39
N LYS A 142 5.01 -8.03 -20.86
CA LYS A 142 6.16 -7.15 -20.58
C LYS A 142 6.27 -6.82 -19.09
N LEU A 143 5.16 -6.53 -18.42
CA LEU A 143 5.12 -6.34 -16.96
C LEU A 143 5.60 -7.58 -16.22
N LYS A 144 5.19 -8.78 -16.65
CA LYS A 144 5.67 -10.05 -16.09
C LYS A 144 7.18 -10.21 -16.26
N SER A 145 7.71 -9.93 -17.45
CA SER A 145 9.16 -10.00 -17.69
C SER A 145 9.95 -9.04 -16.80
N ILE A 146 9.43 -7.84 -16.54
CA ILE A 146 10.05 -6.86 -15.64
C ILE A 146 9.98 -7.35 -14.18
N ASP A 147 8.84 -7.89 -13.76
CA ASP A 147 8.67 -8.45 -12.42
C ASP A 147 9.68 -9.59 -12.16
N ASP A 148 9.84 -10.51 -13.12
CA ASP A 148 10.80 -11.61 -13.02
C ASP A 148 12.26 -11.13 -12.98
N GLU A 149 12.59 -10.06 -13.72
CA GLU A 149 13.90 -9.40 -13.64
C GLU A 149 14.12 -8.77 -12.26
N PHE A 150 13.12 -8.06 -11.73
CA PHE A 150 13.24 -7.37 -10.44
C PHE A 150 13.26 -8.30 -9.24
N LYS A 151 12.66 -9.49 -9.33
CA LYS A 151 12.76 -10.55 -8.31
C LYS A 151 14.19 -11.01 -8.05
N THR A 152 15.15 -10.71 -8.91
CA THR A 152 16.57 -11.00 -8.66
C THR A 152 17.20 -10.08 -7.61
N TYR A 153 16.58 -8.93 -7.30
CA TYR A 153 17.06 -7.96 -6.32
C TYR A 153 16.43 -8.24 -4.95
N GLU A 154 17.26 -8.34 -3.91
CA GLU A 154 16.83 -8.69 -2.56
C GLU A 154 15.89 -7.64 -1.95
N ASN A 155 16.04 -6.36 -2.32
CA ASN A 155 15.19 -5.30 -1.81
C ASN A 155 13.93 -5.06 -2.68
N TYR A 156 13.66 -5.88 -3.69
CA TYR A 156 12.43 -5.75 -4.47
C TYR A 156 11.21 -6.19 -3.63
N LEU A 157 10.18 -5.35 -3.63
CA LEU A 157 8.96 -5.54 -2.84
C LEU A 157 7.85 -6.24 -3.64
N GLY A 158 7.82 -6.05 -4.97
CA GLY A 158 6.73 -6.48 -5.84
C GLY A 158 5.93 -5.33 -6.46
N MET A 159 4.88 -5.68 -7.19
CA MET A 159 3.95 -4.74 -7.82
C MET A 159 2.61 -4.69 -7.08
N ASP A 160 2.11 -3.48 -6.83
CA ASP A 160 0.79 -3.23 -6.27
C ASP A 160 -0.14 -2.65 -7.36
N ILE A 161 -1.41 -3.09 -7.40
CA ILE A 161 -2.45 -2.56 -8.29
C ILE A 161 -3.33 -1.59 -7.49
N MET A 162 -3.32 -0.31 -7.86
CA MET A 162 -3.97 0.75 -7.07
C MET A 162 -5.49 0.82 -7.22
N ASP A 163 -6.07 0.10 -8.19
CA ASP A 163 -7.52 0.08 -8.44
C ASP A 163 -7.96 -1.28 -8.99
N SER A 164 -8.72 -2.03 -8.20
CA SER A 164 -9.25 -3.35 -8.58
C SER A 164 -10.26 -3.32 -9.72
N SER A 165 -10.92 -2.17 -10.00
CA SER A 165 -11.95 -2.06 -11.04
C SER A 165 -11.41 -2.37 -12.44
N VAL A 166 -10.11 -2.19 -12.65
CA VAL A 166 -9.48 -2.51 -13.94
C VAL A 166 -9.51 -4.00 -14.24
N LEU A 167 -9.43 -4.85 -13.21
CA LEU A 167 -9.45 -6.29 -13.35
C LEU A 167 -10.86 -6.82 -13.64
N GLN A 168 -11.88 -5.99 -13.40
CA GLN A 168 -13.28 -6.28 -13.73
C GLN A 168 -13.61 -5.94 -15.20
N GLN A 169 -12.88 -4.98 -15.80
CA GLN A 169 -13.04 -4.59 -17.21
C GLN A 169 -12.20 -5.43 -18.17
N TYR A 170 -11.25 -6.20 -17.64
CA TYR A 170 -10.44 -7.13 -18.42
C TYR A 170 -11.32 -8.30 -18.91
N ASP A 171 -11.34 -8.54 -20.22
CA ASP A 171 -12.22 -9.51 -20.85
C ASP A 171 -11.95 -10.94 -20.33
N ILE A 172 -12.83 -11.41 -19.45
CA ILE A 172 -12.78 -12.73 -18.80
C ILE A 172 -13.02 -13.87 -19.82
N SER A 173 -13.48 -13.56 -21.04
CA SER A 173 -13.74 -14.60 -22.05
C SER A 173 -12.47 -15.33 -22.52
N ASN A 174 -11.29 -14.77 -22.27
CA ASN A 174 -10.01 -15.47 -22.33
C ASN A 174 -9.31 -15.35 -20.96
N ASP A 175 -9.29 -16.41 -20.16
CA ASP A 175 -8.67 -16.39 -18.84
C ASP A 175 -7.13 -16.32 -18.95
N LEU A 176 -6.60 -15.10 -18.95
CA LEU A 176 -5.17 -14.80 -18.98
C LEU A 176 -4.62 -14.42 -17.59
N SER A 177 -5.34 -14.76 -16.51
CA SER A 177 -4.91 -14.46 -15.14
C SER A 177 -3.52 -15.00 -14.81
N SER A 178 -3.18 -16.19 -15.34
CA SER A 178 -1.86 -16.80 -15.20
C SER A 178 -0.71 -16.00 -15.86
N GLU A 179 -1.03 -15.09 -16.79
CA GLU A 179 -0.05 -14.28 -17.49
C GLU A 179 0.29 -12.98 -16.75
N PHE A 180 -0.48 -12.61 -15.71
CA PHE A 180 -0.13 -11.47 -14.88
C PHE A 180 1.19 -11.72 -14.11
N PRO A 181 1.94 -10.66 -13.78
CA PRO A 181 2.99 -10.74 -12.77
C PRO A 181 2.41 -11.18 -11.42
N ASP A 182 3.27 -11.63 -10.52
CA ASP A 182 2.83 -11.96 -9.17
C ASP A 182 2.47 -10.66 -8.44
N ILE A 183 1.17 -10.36 -8.38
CA ILE A 183 0.69 -9.13 -7.77
C ILE A 183 0.81 -9.24 -6.26
N ARG A 184 1.63 -8.39 -5.66
CA ARG A 184 1.81 -8.34 -4.21
C ARG A 184 0.50 -7.96 -3.53
N THR A 185 -0.18 -6.94 -4.05
CA THR A 185 -1.41 -6.41 -3.45
C THR A 185 -2.33 -5.79 -4.49
N ILE A 186 -3.63 -6.11 -4.39
CA ILE A 186 -4.68 -5.39 -5.11
C ILE A 186 -5.41 -4.50 -4.12
N HIS A 187 -5.56 -3.24 -4.49
CA HIS A 187 -6.24 -2.24 -3.68
C HIS A 187 -7.73 -2.22 -4.00
N PHE A 188 -8.53 -2.52 -2.98
CA PHE A 188 -9.97 -2.47 -3.04
C PHE A 188 -10.41 -1.19 -2.35
N ASN A 189 -10.64 -0.16 -3.16
CA ASN A 189 -11.44 0.98 -2.72
C ASN A 189 -12.84 0.42 -2.46
N TYR A 190 -13.49 0.83 -1.38
CA TYR A 190 -14.85 0.41 -0.96
C TYR A 190 -14.94 -0.88 -0.12
N PHE A 191 -14.77 -0.73 1.19
CA PHE A 191 -15.49 -1.56 2.17
C PHE A 191 -16.60 -0.78 2.92
N ASN A 192 -16.98 0.42 2.45
CA ASN A 192 -17.92 1.29 3.15
C ASN A 192 -19.38 0.79 3.23
N THR A 193 -19.72 -0.37 2.67
CA THR A 193 -21.14 -0.78 2.52
C THR A 193 -21.60 -1.94 3.40
N PHE A 194 -20.75 -2.61 4.19
CA PHE A 194 -21.11 -3.86 4.93
C PHE A 194 -21.71 -4.97 4.05
N GLU A 195 -21.69 -4.84 2.72
CA GLU A 195 -22.29 -5.80 1.82
C GLU A 195 -21.36 -7.01 1.69
N SER A 196 -21.84 -8.19 2.11
CA SER A 196 -21.07 -9.44 2.07
C SER A 196 -20.58 -9.79 0.67
N THR A 197 -21.35 -9.43 -0.36
CA THR A 197 -21.00 -9.62 -1.78
C THR A 197 -19.68 -8.94 -2.16
N SER A 198 -19.41 -7.75 -1.63
CA SER A 198 -18.16 -7.02 -1.93
C SER A 198 -16.91 -7.72 -1.36
N THR A 199 -17.05 -8.39 -0.21
CA THR A 199 -15.94 -9.14 0.40
C THR A 199 -15.66 -10.44 -0.37
N ASP A 200 -16.72 -11.15 -0.76
CA ASP A 200 -16.59 -12.38 -1.54
C ASP A 200 -15.98 -12.13 -2.93
N ASP A 201 -16.39 -11.05 -3.60
CA ASP A 201 -15.82 -10.63 -4.89
C ASP A 201 -14.33 -10.29 -4.76
N ALA A 202 -13.94 -9.57 -3.70
CA ALA A 202 -12.54 -9.28 -3.42
C ALA A 202 -11.71 -10.55 -3.15
N ILE A 203 -12.29 -11.51 -2.41
CA ILE A 203 -11.69 -12.82 -2.15
C ILE A 203 -11.50 -13.61 -3.45
N ALA A 204 -12.52 -13.65 -4.31
CA ALA A 204 -12.45 -14.34 -5.60
C ALA A 204 -11.37 -13.73 -6.49
N LEU A 205 -11.30 -12.39 -6.55
CA LEU A 205 -10.29 -11.68 -7.32
C LEU A 205 -8.88 -11.92 -6.77
N ALA A 206 -8.70 -11.83 -5.46
CA ALA A 206 -7.40 -12.07 -4.82
C ALA A 206 -6.90 -13.51 -5.05
N LYS A 207 -7.78 -14.51 -5.01
CA LYS A 207 -7.44 -15.89 -5.39
C LYS A 207 -7.02 -16.00 -6.84
N LYS A 208 -7.78 -15.38 -7.75
CA LYS A 208 -7.50 -15.41 -9.20
C LYS A 208 -6.12 -14.85 -9.54
N PHE A 209 -5.69 -13.80 -8.84
CA PHE A 209 -4.42 -13.11 -9.09
C PHE A 209 -3.33 -13.43 -8.05
N HIS A 210 -3.54 -14.43 -7.19
CA HIS A 210 -2.63 -14.83 -6.11
C HIS A 210 -2.13 -13.67 -5.22
N SER A 211 -2.98 -12.69 -4.96
CA SER A 211 -2.62 -11.43 -4.29
C SER A 211 -3.15 -11.35 -2.85
N SER A 212 -2.65 -10.38 -2.08
CA SER A 212 -3.33 -9.93 -0.86
C SER A 212 -4.47 -8.94 -1.16
N ILE A 213 -5.37 -8.78 -0.20
CA ILE A 213 -6.41 -7.73 -0.22
C ILE A 213 -5.93 -6.55 0.61
N SER A 214 -5.89 -5.34 0.03
CA SER A 214 -5.69 -4.11 0.80
C SER A 214 -7.04 -3.50 1.16
N ILE A 215 -7.32 -3.37 2.44
CA ILE A 215 -8.56 -2.82 2.99
C ILE A 215 -8.31 -1.35 3.33
N ASP A 216 -9.08 -0.45 2.72
CA ASP A 216 -9.06 0.96 3.06
C ASP A 216 -9.63 1.19 4.48
N ILE A 217 -8.79 1.65 5.39
CA ILE A 217 -9.17 2.03 6.76
C ILE A 217 -9.12 3.52 7.01
N SER A 218 -8.94 4.33 5.97
CA SER A 218 -8.76 5.78 6.07
C SER A 218 -9.90 6.51 6.79
N ASP A 219 -11.08 5.91 6.79
CA ASP A 219 -12.30 6.37 7.45
C ASP A 219 -12.54 5.68 8.80
N ILE A 220 -11.49 5.33 9.57
CA ILE A 220 -11.62 4.63 10.86
C ILE A 220 -12.49 5.36 11.89
N GLU A 221 -12.72 6.66 11.70
CA GLU A 221 -13.59 7.47 12.55
C GLU A 221 -15.06 7.44 12.12
N THR A 222 -15.40 6.75 11.03
CA THR A 222 -16.77 6.58 10.55
C THR A 222 -17.48 5.41 11.24
N GLN A 223 -18.82 5.39 11.15
CA GLN A 223 -19.67 4.34 11.74
C GLN A 223 -19.27 2.92 11.32
N PHE A 224 -18.59 2.76 10.18
CA PHE A 224 -18.12 1.47 9.67
C PHE A 224 -17.15 0.77 10.65
N PHE A 225 -16.23 1.52 11.26
CA PHE A 225 -15.23 0.98 12.21
C PHE A 225 -15.65 1.08 13.67
N VAL A 226 -16.74 1.81 13.97
CA VAL A 226 -17.37 1.79 15.29
C VAL A 226 -17.86 0.37 15.65
N SER A 227 -18.12 -0.48 14.66
CA SER A 227 -18.41 -1.91 14.85
C SER A 227 -17.16 -2.77 14.62
N CYS A 228 -16.19 -2.70 15.54
CA CYS A 228 -15.01 -3.58 15.53
C CYS A 228 -15.35 -5.08 15.37
N PRO A 229 -16.47 -5.62 15.91
CA PRO A 229 -16.87 -7.01 15.65
C PRO A 229 -17.19 -7.30 14.18
N ALA A 230 -17.86 -6.37 13.46
CA ALA A 230 -18.16 -6.56 12.04
C ALA A 230 -16.89 -6.48 11.19
N PHE A 231 -16.00 -5.55 11.52
CA PHE A 231 -14.67 -5.46 10.90
C PHE A 231 -13.85 -6.74 11.14
N LYS A 232 -13.84 -7.25 12.38
CA LYS A 232 -13.20 -8.53 12.73
C LYS A 232 -13.71 -9.68 11.86
N LYS A 233 -15.02 -9.79 11.68
CA LYS A 233 -15.62 -10.83 10.85
C LYS A 233 -15.16 -10.78 9.39
N ILE A 234 -14.99 -9.58 8.82
CA ILE A 234 -14.45 -9.42 7.46
C ILE A 234 -13.01 -9.97 7.40
N LEU A 235 -12.16 -9.58 8.34
CA LEU A 235 -10.77 -10.05 8.40
C LEU A 235 -10.66 -11.56 8.62
N GLU A 236 -11.50 -12.11 9.49
CA GLU A 236 -11.61 -13.55 9.72
C GLU A 236 -12.05 -14.29 8.45
N THR A 237 -13.02 -13.74 7.71
CA THR A 237 -13.52 -14.34 6.46
C THR A 237 -12.44 -14.38 5.38
N ILE A 238 -11.65 -13.31 5.24
CA ILE A 238 -10.51 -13.25 4.32
C ILE A 238 -9.45 -14.29 4.71
N THR A 239 -9.11 -14.35 6.01
CA THR A 239 -8.08 -15.26 6.54
C THR A 239 -8.49 -16.73 6.41
N GLN A 240 -9.76 -17.07 6.71
CA GLN A 240 -10.32 -18.41 6.55
C GLN A 240 -10.29 -18.89 5.09
N ASN A 241 -10.29 -17.96 4.13
CA ASN A 241 -10.15 -18.24 2.71
C ASN A 241 -8.69 -18.36 2.23
N GLY A 242 -7.72 -18.33 3.15
CA GLY A 242 -6.29 -18.46 2.85
C GLY A 242 -5.65 -17.22 2.24
N ILE A 243 -6.33 -16.06 2.29
CA ILE A 243 -5.83 -14.81 1.72
C ILE A 243 -5.25 -13.94 2.84
N LYS A 244 -4.13 -13.28 2.56
CA LYS A 244 -3.55 -12.26 3.44
C LYS A 244 -4.26 -10.93 3.23
N TYR A 245 -4.49 -10.17 4.30
CA TYR A 245 -4.96 -8.79 4.21
C TYR A 245 -3.84 -7.81 4.57
N LYS A 246 -3.99 -6.58 4.08
CA LYS A 246 -3.19 -5.40 4.43
C LYS A 246 -4.13 -4.24 4.72
N PHE A 247 -3.68 -3.27 5.49
CA PHE A 247 -4.44 -2.04 5.69
C PHE A 247 -3.89 -0.94 4.80
N MET A 248 -4.78 -0.12 4.26
CA MET A 248 -4.45 1.07 3.51
C MET A 248 -4.97 2.30 4.24
N VAL A 249 -4.17 3.35 4.27
CA VAL A 249 -4.64 4.68 4.63
C VAL A 249 -4.29 5.68 3.53
N ASN A 250 -5.32 6.23 2.91
CA ASN A 250 -5.32 7.30 1.92
C ASN A 250 -5.90 8.59 2.50
N ARG A 251 -5.05 9.35 3.22
CA ARG A 251 -5.43 10.59 3.91
C ARG A 251 -4.37 11.67 3.76
N SER A 252 -4.49 12.44 2.67
CA SER A 252 -3.70 13.67 2.48
C SER A 252 -3.97 14.75 3.54
N ILE A 253 -5.09 14.67 4.27
CA ILE A 253 -5.40 15.62 5.34
C ILE A 253 -4.41 15.55 6.51
N TRP A 254 -3.76 14.41 6.75
CA TRP A 254 -2.83 14.26 7.88
C TRP A 254 -1.57 15.08 7.74
N VAL A 255 -1.04 15.18 6.53
CA VAL A 255 0.11 16.04 6.25
C VAL A 255 -0.27 17.52 6.30
N GLN A 256 -1.56 17.85 6.27
CA GLN A 256 -2.07 19.22 6.46
C GLN A 256 -2.44 19.52 7.92
N ASN A 257 -2.89 18.50 8.66
CA ASN A 257 -3.35 18.57 10.05
C ASN A 257 -2.95 17.31 10.84
N ILE A 258 -1.89 17.42 11.64
CA ILE A 258 -1.35 16.29 12.41
C ILE A 258 -2.29 15.78 13.52
N GLY A 259 -3.21 16.62 14.01
CA GLY A 259 -4.19 16.19 15.01
C GLY A 259 -5.11 15.07 14.50
N ALA A 260 -5.46 15.12 13.21
CA ALA A 260 -6.27 14.08 12.58
C ALA A 260 -5.52 12.74 12.47
N PHE A 261 -4.19 12.77 12.26
CA PHE A 261 -3.36 11.56 12.27
C PHE A 261 -3.34 10.90 13.65
N LEU A 262 -3.12 11.68 14.71
CA LEU A 262 -3.08 11.16 16.09
C LEU A 262 -4.45 10.62 16.54
N SER A 263 -5.53 11.27 16.12
CA SER A 263 -6.91 10.81 16.39
C SER A 263 -7.22 9.48 15.69
N PHE A 264 -6.88 9.38 14.40
CA PHE A 264 -6.94 8.12 13.67
C PHE A 264 -6.15 7.02 14.40
N PHE A 265 -4.90 7.31 14.76
CA PHE A 265 -4.02 6.32 15.37
C PHE A 265 -4.62 5.74 16.66
N ASN A 266 -5.10 6.61 17.55
CA ASN A 266 -5.75 6.21 18.80
C ASN A 266 -7.02 5.37 18.56
N THR A 267 -7.81 5.71 17.54
CA THR A 267 -9.05 4.99 17.20
C THR A 267 -8.77 3.64 16.53
N ALA A 268 -7.85 3.63 15.57
CA ALA A 268 -7.40 2.44 14.87
C ALA A 268 -6.78 1.44 15.85
N GLN A 269 -5.88 1.88 16.72
CA GLN A 269 -5.25 1.04 17.73
C GLN A 269 -6.30 0.37 18.62
N LYS A 270 -7.29 1.12 19.14
CA LYS A 270 -8.37 0.53 19.94
C LYS A 270 -9.14 -0.56 19.21
N CYS A 271 -9.40 -0.37 17.92
CA CYS A 271 -10.13 -1.37 17.15
C CYS A 271 -9.26 -2.60 16.85
N LEU A 272 -8.00 -2.37 16.46
CA LEU A 272 -7.03 -3.41 16.10
C LEU A 272 -6.58 -4.23 17.32
N ASP A 273 -6.41 -3.60 18.48
CA ASP A 273 -6.11 -4.29 19.75
C ASP A 273 -7.25 -5.24 20.15
N ASN A 274 -8.51 -4.86 19.87
CA ASN A 274 -9.70 -5.68 20.11
C ASN A 274 -9.92 -6.79 19.07
N LEU A 275 -9.12 -6.84 18.00
CA LEU A 275 -9.13 -7.97 17.07
C LEU A 275 -8.46 -9.22 17.66
N ASN A 276 -7.63 -9.07 18.69
CA ASN A 276 -6.96 -10.15 19.41
C ASN A 276 -7.89 -10.86 20.39
#